data_AF-A0AAV1U6G4-F1
#
_entry.id   AF-A0AAV1U6G4-F1
#
_cell.length_a   1.000
_cell.length_b   1.000
_cell.length_c   1.000
_cell.angle_alpha   90.00
_cell.angle_beta   90.00
_cell.angle_gamma   90.00
#
_symmetry.space_group_name_H-M   'P 1'
#
loop_
_entity.id
_entity.type
_entity.pdbx_description
1 polymer ?
#
loop_
_entity_poly.entity_id
_entity_poly.type
_entity_poly.pdbx_seq_one_letter_code
_entity_poly.pdbx_strand_id
1 'polypeptide(L)'
;MLAKSQPVARLSIIKDNGMVIAYCTGWLLGCEGHLITNQHCIGNNQDALNTKVEFLAQSTSCKGGETCDSQGGCPGPIGVTSPTLVAVSEELDYAVVRLGINDSIADYSGLYEKTSGYLQFRASGAVPKESIYIPQHPLGYGKRIAWLYNGQPGRVESLTVTECREDDVGYYIDTQEGASGSPILGTSDHNVIAMHHCGGCLNGGIPAQSIIEDLTTKGVLPKCSVAT
;
A
#
# COMPACT_ATOMS: atom_id res chain seq x y z
N MET A 1 -7.74 11.47 6.65
CA MET A 1 -6.43 10.78 6.63
C MET A 1 -6.37 9.58 7.58
N LEU A 2 -6.47 9.74 8.91
CA LEU A 2 -6.28 8.62 9.87
C LEU A 2 -7.22 7.42 9.65
N ALA A 3 -8.55 7.62 9.61
CA ALA A 3 -9.47 6.50 9.38
C ALA A 3 -9.19 5.77 8.06
N LYS A 4 -8.80 6.52 7.03
CA LYS A 4 -8.46 6.01 5.69
C LYS A 4 -7.06 5.40 5.60
N SER A 5 -6.23 5.51 6.64
CA SER A 5 -4.96 4.79 6.70
C SER A 5 -5.09 3.42 7.39
N GLN A 6 -6.24 3.11 7.99
CA GLN A 6 -6.43 1.85 8.71
C GLN A 6 -6.42 0.58 7.84
N PRO A 7 -6.87 0.60 6.58
CA PRO A 7 -6.71 -0.52 5.65
C PRO A 7 -5.28 -0.71 5.10
N VAL A 8 -4.30 0.06 5.59
CA VAL A 8 -2.89 -0.03 5.19
C VAL A 8 -2.12 -0.84 6.23
N ALA A 9 -1.36 -1.82 5.74
CA ALA A 9 -0.63 -2.82 6.50
C ALA A 9 0.88 -2.71 6.31
N ARG A 10 1.60 -3.09 7.36
CA ARG A 10 3.00 -3.45 7.29
C ARG A 10 3.12 -4.86 6.72
N LEU A 11 4.01 -5.05 5.77
CA LEU A 11 4.39 -6.35 5.26
C LEU A 11 5.78 -6.71 5.77
N SER A 12 5.94 -7.91 6.31
CA SER A 12 7.26 -8.52 6.55
C SER A 12 7.37 -9.79 5.73
N ILE A 13 8.34 -9.84 4.82
CA ILE A 13 8.51 -10.92 3.86
C ILE A 13 9.83 -11.60 4.13
N ILE A 14 9.78 -12.92 4.37
CA ILE A 14 10.98 -13.73 4.52
C ILE A 14 11.58 -13.98 3.13
N LYS A 15 12.79 -13.47 2.89
CA LYS A 15 13.56 -13.56 1.65
C LYS A 15 14.83 -14.38 1.84
N ASP A 16 15.52 -14.69 0.73
CA ASP A 16 16.82 -15.36 0.70
C ASP A 16 16.88 -16.62 1.57
N ASN A 17 15.94 -17.55 1.37
CA ASN A 17 15.82 -18.80 2.12
C ASN A 17 15.74 -18.63 3.65
N GLY A 18 15.22 -17.50 4.15
CA GLY A 18 15.10 -17.26 5.58
C GLY A 18 16.14 -16.32 6.17
N MET A 19 17.11 -15.85 5.38
CA MET A 19 18.22 -15.04 5.88
C MET A 19 17.88 -13.56 6.07
N VAL A 20 16.88 -13.05 5.34
CA VAL A 20 16.53 -11.62 5.34
C VAL A 20 15.03 -11.45 5.53
N ILE A 21 14.64 -10.43 6.30
CA ILE A 21 13.26 -9.95 6.37
C ILE A 21 13.19 -8.62 5.63
N ALA A 22 12.54 -8.61 4.48
CA ALA A 22 12.20 -7.39 3.77
C ALA A 22 10.92 -6.79 4.37
N TYR A 23 10.88 -5.46 4.46
CA TYR A 23 9.67 -4.74 4.85
C TYR A 23 9.12 -3.98 3.66
N CYS A 24 7.80 -4.00 3.52
CA CYS A 24 7.05 -3.22 2.53
C CYS A 24 5.74 -2.72 3.14
N THR A 25 4.99 -1.95 2.36
CA THR A 25 3.63 -1.54 2.68
C THR A 25 2.66 -2.18 1.70
N GLY A 26 1.48 -2.57 2.19
CA GLY A 26 0.37 -3.02 1.35
C GLY A 26 -0.95 -2.54 1.90
N TRP A 27 -2.04 -2.72 1.16
CA TRP A 27 -3.35 -2.22 1.60
C TRP A 27 -4.51 -3.01 1.03
N LEU A 28 -5.64 -3.03 1.76
CA LEU A 28 -6.84 -3.75 1.35
C LEU A 28 -7.47 -3.09 0.12
N LEU A 29 -7.56 -3.87 -0.96
CA LEU A 29 -8.10 -3.47 -2.25
C LEU A 29 -9.49 -4.09 -2.45
N GLY A 30 -10.52 -3.26 -2.38
CA GLY A 30 -11.90 -3.69 -2.60
C GLY A 30 -12.45 -4.64 -1.52
N CYS A 31 -13.60 -5.24 -1.85
CA CYS A 31 -14.49 -5.90 -0.89
C CYS A 31 -14.39 -7.44 -0.88
N GLU A 32 -13.36 -8.02 -1.49
CA GLU A 32 -13.18 -9.48 -1.63
C GLU A 32 -11.92 -10.03 -0.96
N GLY A 33 -11.37 -9.29 0.00
CA GLY A 33 -10.22 -9.70 0.82
C GLY A 33 -8.88 -9.69 0.10
N HIS A 34 -8.75 -8.84 -0.91
CA HIS A 34 -7.51 -8.66 -1.63
C HIS A 34 -6.65 -7.59 -0.95
N LEU A 35 -5.35 -7.77 -1.04
CA LEU A 35 -4.34 -6.80 -0.67
C LEU A 35 -3.44 -6.57 -1.88
N ILE A 36 -3.06 -5.31 -2.12
CA ILE A 36 -2.10 -4.95 -3.17
C ILE A 36 -0.83 -4.34 -2.55
N THR A 37 0.31 -4.60 -3.19
CA THR A 37 1.64 -4.07 -2.89
C THR A 37 2.50 -4.06 -4.16
N ASN A 38 3.79 -3.75 -4.08
CA ASN A 38 4.69 -3.85 -5.25
C ASN A 38 5.08 -5.29 -5.60
N GLN A 39 5.40 -5.51 -6.86
CA GLN A 39 5.92 -6.81 -7.34
C GLN A 39 7.28 -7.10 -6.73
N HIS A 40 8.16 -6.10 -6.59
CA HIS A 40 9.47 -6.33 -5.97
C HIS A 40 9.37 -6.71 -4.48
N CYS A 41 8.22 -6.47 -3.83
CA CYS A 41 7.92 -6.97 -2.49
C CYS A 41 7.45 -8.44 -2.54
N ILE A 42 6.44 -8.74 -3.37
CA ILE A 42 5.87 -10.08 -3.56
C ILE A 42 5.95 -10.45 -5.04
N GLY A 43 7.04 -11.10 -5.44
CA GLY A 43 7.30 -11.38 -6.85
C GLY A 43 6.75 -12.72 -7.33
N ASN A 44 6.46 -13.63 -6.41
CA ASN A 44 6.06 -15.01 -6.72
C ASN A 44 5.26 -15.66 -5.56
N ASN A 45 4.81 -16.89 -5.78
CA ASN A 45 4.04 -17.64 -4.79
C ASN A 45 4.80 -17.87 -3.47
N GLN A 46 6.12 -18.08 -3.53
CA GLN A 46 6.93 -18.31 -2.32
C GLN A 46 7.01 -17.04 -1.47
N ASP A 47 7.20 -15.89 -2.11
CA ASP A 47 7.16 -14.60 -1.42
C ASP A 47 5.81 -14.37 -0.73
N ALA A 48 4.71 -14.69 -1.42
CA ALA A 48 3.37 -14.56 -0.87
C ALA A 48 3.19 -15.48 0.36
N LEU A 49 3.59 -16.75 0.27
CA LEU A 49 3.58 -17.69 1.41
C LEU A 49 4.44 -17.22 2.58
N ASN A 50 5.57 -16.56 2.29
CA ASN A 50 6.51 -16.02 3.26
C ASN A 50 6.11 -14.65 3.83
N THR A 51 4.98 -14.09 3.40
CA THR A 51 4.54 -12.76 3.82
C THR A 51 3.65 -12.86 5.06
N LYS A 52 3.98 -12.05 6.07
CA LYS A 52 3.06 -11.67 7.14
C LYS A 52 2.55 -10.24 6.86
N VAL A 53 1.24 -10.10 6.90
CA VAL A 53 0.49 -8.85 6.77
C VAL A 53 0.04 -8.41 8.15
N GLU A 54 0.35 -7.18 8.53
CA GLU A 54 0.02 -6.64 9.84
C GLU A 54 -0.71 -5.30 9.74
N PHE A 55 -2.00 -5.28 10.08
CA PHE A 55 -2.79 -4.05 10.10
C PHE A 55 -2.73 -3.38 11.47
N LEU A 56 -2.92 -2.06 11.46
CA LEU A 56 -2.96 -1.25 12.67
C LEU A 56 -1.65 -1.31 13.49
N ALA A 57 -0.51 -1.57 12.84
CA ALA A 57 0.81 -1.47 13.44
C ALA A 57 1.18 0.01 13.63
N GLN A 58 0.69 0.63 14.70
CA GLN A 58 0.79 2.07 14.95
C GLN A 58 0.67 2.35 16.45
N SER A 59 1.05 3.55 16.89
CA SER A 59 0.85 3.94 18.29
C SER A 59 -0.63 3.94 18.65
N THR A 60 -0.92 3.53 19.88
CA THR A 60 -2.27 3.53 20.45
C THR A 60 -2.81 4.95 20.67
N SER A 61 -1.93 5.96 20.82
CA SER A 61 -2.34 7.36 20.98
C SER A 61 -1.25 8.34 20.55
N CYS A 62 -1.65 9.51 20.05
CA CYS A 62 -0.72 10.58 19.68
C CYS A 62 0.06 11.18 20.87
N LYS A 63 -0.33 10.86 22.11
CA LYS A 63 0.30 11.35 23.36
C LYS A 63 1.07 10.26 24.11
N GLY A 64 1.15 9.05 23.55
CA GLY A 64 1.89 7.95 24.16
C GLY A 64 3.40 8.21 24.12
N GLY A 65 4.14 7.61 25.04
CA GLY A 65 5.61 7.58 25.00
C GLY A 65 6.17 6.54 24.00
N GLU A 66 5.31 5.90 23.21
CA GLU A 66 5.69 4.93 22.19
C GLU A 66 6.35 5.66 21.01
N THR A 67 7.60 5.33 20.69
CA THR A 67 8.30 5.96 19.57
C THR A 67 7.97 5.30 18.23
N CYS A 68 7.55 4.03 18.24
CA CYS A 68 7.28 3.21 17.05
C CYS A 68 8.41 3.17 16.00
N ASP A 69 9.64 3.57 16.39
CA ASP A 69 10.81 3.79 15.52
C ASP A 69 11.75 2.58 15.46
N SER A 70 11.18 1.39 15.40
CA SER A 70 11.92 0.15 15.26
C SER A 70 11.16 -0.83 14.37
N GLN A 71 11.91 -1.71 13.70
CA GLN A 71 11.33 -2.81 12.93
C GLN A 71 10.41 -3.64 13.83
N GLY A 72 9.16 -3.84 13.40
CA GLY A 72 8.18 -4.55 14.22
C GLY A 72 7.57 -3.72 15.37
N GLY A 73 8.04 -2.49 15.59
CA GLY A 73 7.56 -1.60 16.64
C GLY A 73 6.07 -1.28 16.51
N CYS A 74 5.42 -1.06 17.64
CA CYS A 74 3.97 -0.83 17.75
C CYS A 74 3.16 -1.90 17.00
N PRO A 75 3.24 -3.17 17.45
CA PRO A 75 2.64 -4.29 16.74
C PRO A 75 1.13 -4.13 16.62
N GLY A 76 0.62 -4.54 15.47
CA GLY A 76 -0.81 -4.47 15.16
C GLY A 76 -1.56 -5.69 15.71
N PRO A 77 -2.80 -5.52 16.20
CA PRO A 77 -3.62 -6.63 16.69
C PRO A 77 -4.12 -7.59 15.61
N ILE A 78 -3.85 -7.30 14.33
CA ILE A 78 -4.33 -8.09 13.19
C ILE A 78 -3.14 -8.55 12.37
N GLY A 79 -2.80 -9.83 12.50
CA GLY A 79 -1.81 -10.52 11.68
C GLY A 79 -2.48 -11.54 10.76
N VAL A 80 -2.25 -11.42 9.46
CA VAL A 80 -2.58 -12.46 8.47
C VAL A 80 -1.27 -13.02 7.91
N THR A 81 -1.17 -14.34 7.80
CA THR A 81 0.03 -15.01 7.29
C THR A 81 -0.27 -15.76 6.01
N SER A 82 0.77 -15.92 5.18
CA SER A 82 0.75 -16.78 3.99
C SER A 82 -0.40 -16.50 3.02
N PRO A 83 -0.58 -15.24 2.59
CA PRO A 83 -1.58 -14.92 1.56
C PRO A 83 -1.28 -15.64 0.24
N THR A 84 -2.33 -15.81 -0.58
CA THR A 84 -2.23 -16.46 -1.89
C THR A 84 -2.03 -15.41 -2.98
N LEU A 85 -1.02 -15.58 -3.84
CA LEU A 85 -0.83 -14.68 -4.99
C LEU A 85 -1.98 -14.82 -5.99
N VAL A 86 -2.55 -13.70 -6.41
CA VAL A 86 -3.67 -13.63 -7.38
C VAL A 86 -3.20 -13.07 -8.71
N ALA A 87 -2.44 -11.99 -8.68
CA ALA A 87 -1.90 -11.35 -9.87
C ALA A 87 -0.56 -10.71 -9.56
N VAL A 88 0.30 -10.63 -10.57
CA VAL A 88 1.59 -9.94 -10.49
C VAL A 88 1.88 -9.29 -11.84
N SER A 89 2.56 -8.14 -11.82
CA SER A 89 3.07 -7.46 -13.00
C SER A 89 4.46 -6.92 -12.68
N GLU A 90 5.48 -7.45 -13.34
CA GLU A 90 6.85 -6.92 -13.24
C GLU A 90 6.96 -5.57 -13.97
N GLU A 91 6.29 -5.42 -15.12
CA GLU A 91 6.27 -4.18 -15.90
C GLU A 91 5.67 -2.99 -15.14
N LEU A 92 4.57 -3.23 -14.42
CA LEU A 92 3.91 -2.20 -13.61
C LEU A 92 4.35 -2.22 -12.15
N ASP A 93 5.22 -3.14 -11.75
CA ASP A 93 5.68 -3.34 -10.38
C ASP A 93 4.55 -3.43 -9.34
N TYR A 94 3.52 -4.25 -9.58
CA TYR A 94 2.47 -4.53 -8.59
C TYR A 94 2.24 -6.04 -8.38
N ALA A 95 1.79 -6.39 -7.19
CA ALA A 95 1.28 -7.71 -6.85
C ALA A 95 -0.03 -7.60 -6.06
N VAL A 96 -1.02 -8.42 -6.43
CA VAL A 96 -2.26 -8.61 -5.69
C VAL A 96 -2.26 -9.99 -5.07
N VAL A 97 -2.52 -10.04 -3.77
CA VAL A 97 -2.66 -11.29 -3.01
C VAL A 97 -4.05 -11.35 -2.37
N ARG A 98 -4.54 -12.55 -2.11
CA ARG A 98 -5.75 -12.81 -1.34
C ARG A 98 -5.39 -13.24 0.07
N LEU A 99 -5.99 -12.58 1.05
CA LEU A 99 -5.78 -12.87 2.46
C LEU A 99 -6.60 -14.11 2.86
N GLY A 100 -5.93 -15.12 3.44
CA GLY A 100 -6.60 -16.23 4.13
C GLY A 100 -6.93 -15.82 5.56
N ILE A 101 -8.18 -15.98 6.01
CA ILE A 101 -8.57 -15.72 7.39
C ILE A 101 -9.09 -17.04 7.98
N ASN A 102 -8.38 -17.58 8.97
CA ASN A 102 -8.76 -18.82 9.68
C ASN A 102 -9.00 -20.03 8.75
N ASP A 103 -8.12 -20.27 7.76
CA ASP A 103 -8.15 -21.42 6.83
C ASP A 103 -9.47 -21.63 6.05
N SER A 104 -10.36 -20.64 6.06
CA SER A 104 -11.53 -20.58 5.18
C SER A 104 -11.46 -19.29 4.37
N ILE A 105 -12.10 -19.29 3.20
CA ILE A 105 -12.40 -18.06 2.47
C ILE A 105 -13.49 -17.34 3.28
N ALA A 106 -13.10 -16.82 4.45
CA ALA A 106 -13.96 -16.37 5.51
C ALA A 106 -14.49 -14.97 5.22
N ASP A 107 -15.66 -14.70 5.78
CA ASP A 107 -16.28 -13.39 5.84
C ASP A 107 -15.29 -12.30 6.28
N TYR A 108 -14.88 -11.45 5.32
CA TYR A 108 -13.96 -10.33 5.55
C TYR A 108 -14.62 -9.17 6.34
N SER A 109 -15.90 -9.28 6.71
CA SER A 109 -16.64 -8.25 7.46
C SER A 109 -15.90 -7.81 8.73
N GLY A 110 -15.42 -8.76 9.54
CA GLY A 110 -14.72 -8.47 10.78
C GLY A 110 -13.33 -7.84 10.55
N LEU A 111 -12.68 -8.11 9.42
CA LEU A 111 -11.46 -7.41 9.03
C LEU A 111 -11.80 -5.96 8.68
N TYR A 112 -12.78 -5.76 7.79
CA TYR A 112 -13.22 -4.44 7.35
C TYR A 112 -13.74 -3.57 8.49
N GLU A 113 -14.44 -4.13 9.47
CA GLU A 113 -14.87 -3.39 10.66
C GLU A 113 -13.65 -2.83 11.42
N LYS A 114 -12.62 -3.66 11.65
CA LYS A 114 -11.42 -3.25 12.38
C LYS A 114 -10.54 -2.30 11.58
N THR A 115 -10.49 -2.43 10.26
CA THR A 115 -9.67 -1.58 9.38
C THR A 115 -10.42 -0.37 8.83
N SER A 116 -11.64 -0.08 9.31
CA SER A 116 -12.47 1.01 8.77
C SER A 116 -12.72 0.89 7.25
N GLY A 117 -12.83 -0.35 6.77
CA GLY A 117 -13.12 -0.72 5.38
C GLY A 117 -11.88 -1.14 4.60
N TYR A 118 -11.91 -0.80 3.32
CA TYR A 118 -10.90 -1.02 2.30
C TYR A 118 -10.67 0.28 1.51
N LEU A 119 -9.64 0.31 0.69
CA LEU A 119 -9.39 1.41 -0.22
C LEU A 119 -9.85 1.06 -1.64
N GLN A 120 -10.09 2.12 -2.40
CA GLN A 120 -10.54 2.06 -3.78
C GLN A 120 -9.65 2.98 -4.62
N PHE A 121 -9.38 2.57 -5.84
CA PHE A 121 -8.76 3.40 -6.85
C PHE A 121 -9.73 4.49 -7.32
N ARG A 122 -9.18 5.66 -7.66
CA ARG A 122 -9.90 6.69 -8.40
C ARG A 122 -9.77 6.42 -9.90
N ALA A 123 -10.87 6.11 -10.57
CA ALA A 123 -10.87 5.77 -12.00
C ALA A 123 -10.29 6.89 -12.90
N SER A 124 -10.47 8.16 -12.51
CA SER A 124 -9.96 9.31 -13.26
C SER A 124 -8.45 9.53 -13.10
N GLY A 125 -7.78 8.79 -12.21
CA GLY A 125 -6.35 8.97 -11.91
C GLY A 125 -6.03 10.25 -11.15
N ALA A 126 -4.74 10.59 -11.14
CA ALA A 126 -4.17 11.76 -10.50
C ALA A 126 -4.39 13.04 -11.33
N VAL A 127 -4.60 14.16 -10.64
CA VAL A 127 -4.71 15.51 -11.22
C VAL A 127 -3.50 16.34 -10.79
N PRO A 128 -2.83 17.08 -11.71
CA PRO A 128 -1.71 17.92 -11.35
C PRO A 128 -2.07 18.92 -10.25
N LYS A 129 -1.15 19.11 -9.29
CA LYS A 129 -1.28 20.01 -8.14
C LYS A 129 -2.36 19.65 -7.13
N GLU A 130 -3.07 18.52 -7.26
CA GLU A 130 -3.97 18.07 -6.20
C GLU A 130 -3.18 17.66 -4.95
N SER A 131 -3.73 17.98 -3.77
CA SER A 131 -3.13 17.60 -2.49
C SER A 131 -3.26 16.11 -2.22
N ILE A 132 -2.20 15.50 -1.70
CA ILE A 132 -2.11 14.06 -1.48
C ILE A 132 -1.54 13.71 -0.10
N TYR A 133 -1.74 12.46 0.31
CA TYR A 133 -1.10 11.88 1.49
C TYR A 133 -0.81 10.39 1.29
N ILE A 134 0.20 9.90 2.00
CA ILE A 134 0.79 8.57 1.83
C ILE A 134 0.89 7.90 3.22
N PRO A 135 -0.09 7.08 3.61
CA PRO A 135 0.07 6.16 4.73
C PRO A 135 1.03 5.02 4.36
N GLN A 136 2.04 4.80 5.20
CA GLN A 136 3.17 3.92 4.90
C GLN A 136 3.80 3.33 6.16
N HIS A 137 4.62 2.29 5.99
CA HIS A 137 5.43 1.65 7.03
C HIS A 137 6.93 1.72 6.69
N PRO A 138 7.54 2.92 6.72
CA PRO A 138 8.95 3.08 6.40
C PRO A 138 9.81 2.26 7.38
N LEU A 139 10.84 1.61 6.87
CA LEU A 139 11.79 0.75 7.59
C LEU A 139 11.13 -0.38 8.39
N GLY A 140 9.88 -0.74 8.08
CA GLY A 140 9.11 -1.70 8.89
C GLY A 140 8.66 -1.16 10.24
N TYR A 141 8.61 0.17 10.41
CA TYR A 141 8.22 0.84 11.65
C TYR A 141 6.70 0.86 11.82
N GLY A 142 6.25 1.47 12.93
CA GLY A 142 4.85 1.82 13.06
C GLY A 142 4.43 2.82 11.98
N LYS A 143 3.13 2.82 11.67
CA LYS A 143 2.53 3.60 10.57
C LYS A 143 2.91 5.07 10.65
N ARG A 144 3.33 5.62 9.50
CA ARG A 144 3.54 7.04 9.28
C ARG A 144 2.58 7.50 8.19
N ILE A 145 1.96 8.66 8.36
CA ILE A 145 1.18 9.31 7.30
C ILE A 145 1.98 10.51 6.84
N ALA A 146 2.64 10.40 5.70
CA ALA A 146 3.37 11.50 5.11
C ALA A 146 2.43 12.34 4.24
N TRP A 147 2.42 13.66 4.44
CA TRP A 147 1.51 14.58 3.75
C TRP A 147 2.11 15.98 3.56
N LEU A 148 3.37 16.18 3.95
CA LEU A 148 4.07 17.45 3.86
C LEU A 148 5.29 17.33 2.95
N TYR A 149 5.62 18.44 2.30
CA TYR A 149 6.91 18.69 1.66
C TYR A 149 7.32 20.13 2.00
N ASN A 150 8.52 20.33 2.56
CA ASN A 150 9.00 21.63 3.03
C ASN A 150 7.99 22.40 3.91
N GLY A 151 7.29 21.68 4.79
CA GLY A 151 6.30 22.25 5.71
C GLY A 151 4.97 22.68 5.06
N GLN A 152 4.78 22.43 3.77
CA GLN A 152 3.53 22.68 3.04
C GLN A 152 2.83 21.36 2.68
N PRO A 153 1.51 21.35 2.49
CA PRO A 153 0.80 20.17 1.99
C PRO A 153 1.43 19.66 0.69
N GLY A 154 1.78 18.38 0.68
CA GLY A 154 2.32 17.72 -0.51
C GLY A 154 1.25 17.53 -1.58
N ARG A 155 1.68 17.46 -2.84
CA ARG A 155 0.80 17.43 -4.01
C ARG A 155 1.41 16.62 -5.15
N VAL A 156 0.59 16.33 -6.15
CA VAL A 156 1.05 15.82 -7.44
C VAL A 156 1.81 16.92 -8.18
N GLU A 157 3.05 16.64 -8.56
CA GLU A 157 3.95 17.59 -9.25
C GLU A 157 4.11 17.27 -10.75
N SER A 158 4.03 15.99 -11.12
CA SER A 158 4.12 15.53 -12.50
C SER A 158 3.18 14.34 -12.73
N LEU A 159 2.77 14.12 -13.97
CA LEU A 159 2.13 12.88 -14.43
C LEU A 159 3.05 12.05 -15.34
N THR A 160 4.30 12.49 -15.49
CA THR A 160 5.33 11.84 -16.29
C THR A 160 6.66 11.95 -15.55
N VAL A 161 7.00 10.95 -14.75
CA VAL A 161 8.35 10.79 -14.21
C VAL A 161 9.16 9.92 -15.18
N THR A 162 10.45 10.21 -15.34
CA THR A 162 11.32 9.46 -16.26
C THR A 162 12.39 8.64 -15.55
N GLU A 163 12.76 9.01 -14.33
CA GLU A 163 13.79 8.29 -13.53
C GLU A 163 13.29 6.98 -12.94
N CYS A 164 11.97 6.82 -12.82
CA CYS A 164 11.30 5.62 -12.34
C CYS A 164 10.77 4.83 -13.55
N ARG A 165 9.46 4.91 -13.81
CA ARG A 165 8.83 4.42 -15.03
C ARG A 165 8.14 5.59 -15.74
N GLU A 166 8.15 5.56 -17.07
CA GLU A 166 7.44 6.54 -17.90
C GLU A 166 5.96 6.59 -17.50
N ASP A 167 5.38 7.79 -17.49
CA ASP A 167 4.00 8.07 -17.06
C ASP A 167 3.68 7.83 -15.57
N ASP A 168 4.68 7.66 -14.71
CA ASP A 168 4.42 7.65 -13.27
C ASP A 168 3.98 9.02 -12.74
N VAL A 169 3.14 8.99 -11.70
CA VAL A 169 2.74 10.16 -10.93
C VAL A 169 3.89 10.61 -10.04
N GLY A 170 4.37 11.84 -10.27
CA GLY A 170 5.51 12.43 -9.58
C GLY A 170 5.13 13.30 -8.39
N TYR A 171 5.85 13.18 -7.27
CA TYR A 171 5.65 13.99 -6.06
C TYR A 171 6.93 14.08 -5.19
N TYR A 172 6.93 14.97 -4.19
CA TYR A 172 8.07 15.20 -3.29
C TYR A 172 7.85 14.79 -1.82
N ILE A 173 6.69 14.23 -1.48
CA ILE A 173 6.42 13.74 -0.12
C ILE A 173 7.40 12.62 0.25
N ASP A 174 7.97 12.72 1.45
CA ASP A 174 8.98 11.79 1.96
C ASP A 174 8.50 10.33 1.97
N THR A 175 9.36 9.46 1.45
CA THR A 175 9.27 8.00 1.54
C THR A 175 10.66 7.46 1.90
N GLN A 176 10.71 6.23 2.39
CA GLN A 176 11.95 5.50 2.67
C GLN A 176 11.76 4.03 2.26
N GLU A 177 12.82 3.23 2.34
CA GLU A 177 12.69 1.77 2.26
C GLU A 177 11.53 1.29 3.15
N GLY A 178 10.76 0.30 2.71
CA GLY A 178 9.51 -0.11 3.38
C GLY A 178 8.25 0.66 2.95
N ALA A 179 8.39 1.82 2.31
CA ALA A 179 7.26 2.53 1.72
C ALA A 179 6.74 1.92 0.42
N SER A 180 7.52 1.04 -0.23
CA SER A 180 7.10 0.32 -1.43
C SER A 180 5.71 -0.30 -1.27
N GLY A 181 4.81 0.00 -2.20
CA GLY A 181 3.43 -0.47 -2.24
C GLY A 181 2.44 0.44 -1.52
N SER A 182 2.91 1.55 -0.94
CA SER A 182 2.04 2.50 -0.24
C SER A 182 1.03 3.15 -1.19
N PRO A 183 -0.24 3.30 -0.78
CA PRO A 183 -1.23 4.02 -1.57
C PRO A 183 -0.95 5.52 -1.49
N ILE A 184 -1.04 6.20 -2.63
CA ILE A 184 -1.05 7.66 -2.72
C ILE A 184 -2.52 8.07 -2.85
N LEU A 185 -3.05 8.77 -1.85
CA LEU A 185 -4.46 9.14 -1.80
C LEU A 185 -4.65 10.64 -2.01
N GLY A 186 -5.66 11.00 -2.81
CA GLY A 186 -6.11 12.38 -2.90
C GLY A 186 -6.78 12.82 -1.59
N THR A 187 -6.52 14.04 -1.13
CA THR A 187 -7.12 14.52 0.13
C THR A 187 -8.61 14.83 0.00
N SER A 188 -9.11 15.07 -1.21
CA SER A 188 -10.49 15.47 -1.49
C SER A 188 -11.50 14.33 -1.32
N ASP A 189 -11.15 13.11 -1.73
CA ASP A 189 -12.05 11.96 -1.74
C ASP A 189 -11.51 10.72 -1.02
N HIS A 190 -10.21 10.72 -0.69
CA HIS A 190 -9.51 9.60 -0.07
C HIS A 190 -9.50 8.32 -0.91
N ASN A 191 -9.56 8.47 -2.23
CA ASN A 191 -9.33 7.38 -3.17
C ASN A 191 -7.86 7.35 -3.60
N VAL A 192 -7.38 6.16 -3.95
CA VAL A 192 -6.00 5.92 -4.38
C VAL A 192 -5.84 6.38 -5.82
N ILE A 193 -4.94 7.35 -6.05
CA ILE A 193 -4.65 7.90 -7.38
C ILE A 193 -3.42 7.26 -8.01
N ALA A 194 -2.52 6.72 -7.19
CA ALA A 194 -1.31 6.01 -7.60
C ALA A 194 -0.77 5.12 -6.46
N MET A 195 0.18 4.25 -6.76
CA MET A 195 0.88 3.42 -5.77
C MET A 195 2.38 3.69 -5.80
N HIS A 196 2.97 4.06 -4.67
CA HIS A 196 4.40 4.32 -4.58
C HIS A 196 5.22 3.07 -4.88
N HIS A 197 6.27 3.20 -5.68
CA HIS A 197 7.19 2.10 -5.97
C HIS A 197 8.66 2.52 -6.15
N CYS A 198 8.91 3.80 -6.43
CA CYS A 198 10.25 4.29 -6.73
C CYS A 198 10.52 5.63 -6.03
N GLY A 199 11.68 5.73 -5.38
CA GLY A 199 12.16 6.93 -4.72
C GLY A 199 13.15 7.72 -5.61
N GLY A 200 13.12 9.04 -5.52
CA GLY A 200 13.98 9.93 -6.31
C GLY A 200 13.69 11.41 -6.10
N CYS A 201 14.19 12.25 -6.98
CA CYS A 201 13.87 13.68 -7.04
C CYS A 201 13.32 13.99 -8.45
N LEU A 202 12.15 13.48 -8.86
CA LEU A 202 10.92 13.16 -8.11
C LEU A 202 10.77 11.70 -7.63
N ASN A 203 9.95 11.47 -6.59
CA ASN A 203 9.41 10.12 -6.31
C ASN A 203 8.40 9.72 -7.40
N GLY A 204 8.31 8.43 -7.70
CA GLY A 204 7.39 7.85 -8.69
C GLY A 204 6.31 6.96 -8.06
N GLY A 205 5.09 7.08 -8.56
CA GLY A 205 3.98 6.21 -8.24
C GLY A 205 3.23 5.72 -9.48
N ILE A 206 2.99 4.42 -9.54
CA ILE A 206 2.28 3.75 -10.64
C ILE A 206 0.84 4.30 -10.68
N PRO A 207 0.37 4.87 -11.80
CA PRO A 207 -0.98 5.41 -11.89
C PRO A 207 -2.05 4.35 -11.61
N ALA A 208 -3.09 4.73 -10.86
CA ALA A 208 -4.21 3.83 -10.56
C ALA A 208 -4.85 3.26 -11.83
N GLN A 209 -4.91 4.06 -12.90
CA GLN A 209 -5.50 3.68 -14.19
C GLN A 209 -4.77 2.50 -14.82
N SER A 210 -3.43 2.51 -14.82
CA SER A 210 -2.61 1.42 -15.37
C SER A 210 -2.84 0.10 -14.62
N ILE A 211 -2.95 0.16 -13.29
CA ILE A 211 -3.25 -1.02 -12.46
C ILE A 211 -4.67 -1.53 -12.71
N ILE A 212 -5.66 -0.62 -12.80
CA ILE A 212 -7.05 -0.99 -13.11
C ILE A 212 -7.14 -1.67 -14.47
N GLU A 213 -6.52 -1.11 -15.50
CA GLU A 213 -6.55 -1.64 -16.87
C GLU A 213 -5.92 -3.03 -16.94
N ASP A 214 -4.74 -3.21 -16.35
CA ASP A 214 -4.05 -4.51 -16.36
C ASP A 214 -4.82 -5.58 -15.56
N LEU A 215 -5.33 -5.25 -14.37
CA LEU A 215 -6.17 -6.18 -13.59
C LEU A 215 -7.48 -6.52 -14.29
N THR A 216 -8.08 -5.57 -15.00
CA THR A 216 -9.29 -5.78 -15.81
C THR A 216 -8.99 -6.73 -16.96
N THR A 217 -7.88 -6.50 -17.67
CA THR A 217 -7.42 -7.34 -18.78
C THR A 217 -7.13 -8.76 -18.33
N LYS A 218 -6.54 -8.93 -17.14
CA LYS A 218 -6.30 -10.22 -16.51
C LYS A 218 -7.58 -10.89 -15.96
N GLY A 219 -8.71 -10.20 -15.91
CA GLY A 219 -9.98 -10.72 -15.40
C GLY A 219 -10.01 -10.93 -13.89
N VAL A 220 -9.16 -10.23 -13.14
CA VAL A 220 -8.94 -10.42 -11.70
C VAL A 220 -9.04 -9.12 -10.89
N LEU A 221 -9.58 -8.05 -11.49
CA LEU A 221 -9.89 -6.82 -10.76
C LEU A 221 -10.89 -7.11 -9.62
N PRO A 222 -10.51 -6.91 -8.34
CA PRO A 222 -11.40 -7.21 -7.22
C PRO A 222 -12.67 -6.36 -7.27
N LYS A 223 -13.80 -6.89 -6.79
CA LYS A 223 -15.02 -6.06 -6.65
C LYS A 223 -14.80 -4.91 -5.66
N CYS A 224 -15.55 -3.84 -5.86
CA CYS A 224 -15.48 -2.61 -5.08
C CYS A 224 -14.09 -1.94 -5.07
N SER A 225 -13.16 -2.34 -5.96
CA SER A 225 -11.80 -1.79 -5.99
C SER A 225 -11.68 -0.43 -6.67
N VAL A 226 -12.70 0.00 -7.41
CA VAL A 226 -12.74 1.30 -8.10
C VAL A 226 -13.91 2.10 -7.55
N ALA A 227 -13.64 3.34 -7.15
CA ALA A 227 -14.67 4.25 -6.65
C ALA A 227 -15.59 4.69 -7.81
N THR A 228 -16.89 4.71 -7.54
CA THR A 228 -17.96 5.16 -8.46
C THR A 228 -18.19 6.65 -8.37
#